data_AF-A0A6I0LI98-F1
#
_entry.id   AF-A0A6I0LI98-F1
#
_cell.length_a   1.000
_cell.length_b   1.000
_cell.length_c   1.000
_cell.angle_alpha   90.00
_cell.angle_beta   90.00
_cell.angle_gamma   90.00
#
_symmetry.space_group_name_H-M   'P 1'
#
loop_
_entity.id
_entity.type
_entity.pdbx_description
1 polymer ?
#
loop_
_entity_poly.entity_id
_entity_poly.type
_entity_poly.pdbx_seq_one_letter_code
_entity_poly.pdbx_strand_id
1 'polypeptide(L)'
;MIMATKRIELKNSEVIFLEEPHEYWLGDKQLSGITGMIQRQLFPDEYDNVDEAVLNAAATYGTNVHASIEDFDKNWNNDGTVEVADYIEICKEHGLVHEASEYIVSDNKNWASMIDKVYRVSDDTFSIGDIKTYGVMTSEKLEKARWQLSLYAYFFELQNKKAKIDKLFIIHLRNKIKKDGTVDHINEVIFVNRIPSEICKELLEADLKEENFNNPFSIPEEYKFMEDEIRSLIQTKNDAEERLAEIKAKILSDMENSGVKTWTTETMRLTRKMPSTRISLNTSKLKAEHPEIDYSLYEKTSNVAGSLMIAV
;
A
#
# COMPACT_ATOMS: atom_id res chain seq x y z
N MET A 1 -14.32 -20.31 -26.96
CA MET A 1 -13.88 -21.26 -25.92
C MET A 1 -13.22 -20.45 -24.83
N ILE A 2 -13.94 -20.14 -23.75
CA ILE A 2 -13.34 -19.48 -22.58
C ILE A 2 -12.54 -20.57 -21.89
N MET A 3 -11.21 -20.50 -21.90
CA MET A 3 -10.41 -21.41 -21.08
C MET A 3 -10.80 -21.16 -19.63
N ALA A 4 -11.43 -22.15 -18.99
CA ALA A 4 -11.67 -22.11 -17.56
C ALA A 4 -10.30 -21.98 -16.89
N THR A 5 -10.06 -20.85 -16.21
CA THR A 5 -8.85 -20.66 -15.42
C THR A 5 -8.85 -21.74 -14.35
N LYS A 6 -7.84 -22.60 -14.34
CA LYS A 6 -7.72 -23.66 -13.33
C LYS A 6 -7.53 -23.01 -11.96
N ARG A 7 -8.34 -23.40 -10.97
CA ARG A 7 -8.19 -23.01 -9.55
C ARG A 7 -6.74 -23.20 -9.09
N ILE A 8 -6.18 -22.17 -8.47
CA ILE A 8 -4.82 -22.15 -7.93
C ILE A 8 -4.84 -22.74 -6.53
N GLU A 9 -4.21 -23.90 -6.39
CA GLU A 9 -3.90 -24.50 -5.10
C GLU A 9 -2.63 -23.85 -4.52
N LEU A 10 -2.68 -23.54 -3.21
CA LEU A 10 -1.55 -22.98 -2.49
C LEU A 10 -0.40 -23.99 -2.42
N LYS A 11 0.83 -23.49 -2.58
CA LYS A 11 2.04 -24.30 -2.47
C LYS A 11 2.62 -24.20 -1.07
N ASN A 12 2.77 -25.33 -0.40
CA ASN A 12 3.52 -25.37 0.84
C ASN A 12 4.99 -25.00 0.59
N SER A 13 5.53 -24.13 1.46
CA SER A 13 6.95 -23.83 1.49
C SER A 13 7.75 -25.04 1.98
N GLU A 14 8.98 -25.19 1.51
CA GLU A 14 9.94 -26.16 2.07
C GLU A 14 10.59 -25.65 3.36
N VAL A 15 10.35 -24.38 3.72
CA VAL A 15 10.84 -23.77 4.95
C VAL A 15 10.12 -24.37 6.15
N ILE A 16 10.89 -24.84 7.12
CA ILE A 16 10.41 -25.32 8.41
C ILE A 16 10.49 -24.17 9.40
N PHE A 17 9.37 -23.86 10.06
CA PHE A 17 9.33 -22.94 11.19
C PHE A 17 9.49 -23.71 12.49
N LEU A 18 10.45 -23.30 13.32
CA LEU A 18 10.65 -23.80 14.66
C LEU A 18 10.05 -22.78 15.64
N GLU A 19 8.92 -23.13 16.24
CA GLU A 19 8.09 -22.21 17.04
C GLU A 19 8.84 -21.66 18.26
N GLU A 20 9.42 -22.55 19.09
CA GLU A 20 10.11 -22.18 20.34
C GLU A 20 11.30 -21.22 20.14
N PRO A 21 12.29 -21.50 19.25
CA PRO A 21 13.36 -20.55 18.99
C PRO A 21 12.95 -19.43 18.03
N HIS A 22 11.73 -19.50 17.46
CA HIS A 22 11.20 -18.58 16.46
C HIS A 22 12.10 -18.47 15.20
N GLU A 23 12.48 -19.61 14.63
CA GLU A 23 13.45 -19.68 13.53
C GLU A 23 12.86 -20.29 12.25
N TYR A 24 13.36 -19.84 11.10
CA TYR A 24 12.99 -20.37 9.80
C TYR A 24 14.19 -21.11 9.18
N TRP A 25 13.98 -22.33 8.69
CA TRP A 25 15.05 -23.19 8.16
C TRP A 25 14.69 -23.76 6.80
N LEU A 26 15.58 -23.58 5.82
CA LEU A 26 15.53 -24.22 4.50
C LEU A 26 16.70 -25.21 4.38
N GLY A 27 16.43 -26.49 4.66
CA GLY A 27 17.50 -27.46 4.86
C GLY A 27 18.43 -27.03 5.99
N ASP A 28 19.73 -26.96 5.72
CA ASP A 28 20.74 -26.54 6.70
C ASP A 28 20.93 -25.02 6.78
N LYS A 29 20.15 -24.24 6.02
CA LYS A 29 20.26 -22.77 5.99
C LYS A 29 19.15 -22.12 6.81
N GLN A 30 19.53 -21.39 7.85
CA GLN A 30 18.63 -20.48 8.55
C GLN A 30 18.28 -19.29 7.66
N LEU A 31 17.00 -18.93 7.62
CA LEU A 31 16.46 -17.75 6.96
C LEU A 31 16.04 -16.72 8.00
N SER A 32 16.10 -15.45 7.62
CA SER A 32 15.69 -14.34 8.47
C SER A 32 14.18 -14.09 8.39
N GLY A 33 13.55 -13.82 9.53
CA GLY A 33 12.18 -13.35 9.62
C GLY A 33 12.04 -11.89 9.18
N ILE A 34 10.94 -11.53 8.51
CA ILE A 34 10.75 -10.14 8.05
C ILE A 34 10.40 -9.17 9.17
N THR A 35 9.74 -9.62 10.24
CA THR A 35 9.26 -8.75 11.33
C THR A 35 10.42 -8.08 12.05
N GLY A 36 11.48 -8.85 12.36
CA GLY A 36 12.72 -8.31 12.92
C GLY A 36 13.43 -7.35 11.96
N MET A 37 13.41 -7.61 10.65
CA MET A 37 13.97 -6.69 9.65
C MET A 37 13.18 -5.37 9.57
N ILE A 38 11.85 -5.44 9.53
CA ILE A 38 10.98 -4.25 9.53
C ILE A 38 11.27 -3.38 10.76
N GLN A 39 11.37 -4.01 11.94
CA GLN A 39 11.70 -3.28 13.16
C GLN A 39 13.06 -2.58 13.04
N ARG A 40 14.13 -3.30 12.64
CA ARG A 40 15.47 -2.71 12.51
C ARG A 40 15.54 -1.56 11.50
N GLN A 41 14.88 -1.69 10.35
CA GLN A 41 15.01 -0.76 9.23
C GLN A 41 14.05 0.44 9.33
N LEU A 42 12.86 0.25 9.90
CA LEU A 42 11.77 1.23 9.82
C LEU A 42 11.28 1.72 11.20
N PHE A 43 11.42 0.91 12.25
CA PHE A 43 10.89 1.20 13.58
C PHE A 43 11.89 0.82 14.69
N PRO A 44 13.14 1.35 14.66
CA PRO A 44 14.19 0.92 15.58
C PRO A 44 13.85 1.20 17.04
N ASP A 45 13.07 2.24 17.30
CA ASP A 45 12.73 2.74 18.64
C ASP A 45 11.37 2.23 19.17
N GLU A 46 10.71 1.28 18.48
CA GLU A 46 9.32 0.87 18.74
C GLU A 46 9.03 0.48 20.21
N TYR A 47 10.00 -0.15 20.86
CA TYR A 47 9.87 -0.64 22.23
C TYR A 47 10.68 0.16 23.24
N ASP A 48 11.24 1.30 22.82
CA ASP A 48 11.97 2.16 23.72
C ASP A 48 11.08 2.62 24.87
N ASN A 49 11.55 2.42 26.09
CA ASN A 49 10.87 2.79 27.33
C ASN A 49 9.56 2.03 27.63
N VAL A 50 9.30 0.89 26.97
CA VAL A 50 8.19 -0.01 27.34
C VAL A 50 8.67 -1.03 28.36
N ASP A 51 7.90 -1.19 29.44
CA ASP A 51 8.19 -2.18 30.48
C ASP A 51 8.12 -3.62 29.93
N GLU A 52 9.15 -4.42 30.21
CA GLU A 52 9.29 -5.78 29.70
C GLU A 52 8.13 -6.70 30.12
N ALA A 53 7.61 -6.53 31.34
CA ALA A 53 6.47 -7.33 31.80
C ALA A 53 5.19 -6.97 31.03
N VAL A 54 5.02 -5.70 30.65
CA VAL A 54 3.91 -5.26 29.79
C VAL A 54 4.04 -5.85 28.39
N LEU A 55 5.24 -5.85 27.81
CA LEU A 55 5.51 -6.46 26.50
C LEU A 55 5.22 -7.96 26.51
N ASN A 56 5.75 -8.69 27.50
CA ASN A 56 5.55 -10.13 27.63
C ASN A 56 4.07 -10.48 27.82
N ALA A 57 3.34 -9.75 28.67
CA ALA A 57 1.90 -9.96 28.86
C ALA A 57 1.06 -9.63 27.61
N ALA A 58 1.52 -8.68 26.78
CA ALA A 58 0.89 -8.40 25.50
C ALA A 58 1.17 -9.51 24.47
N ALA A 59 2.41 -9.98 24.40
CA ALA A 59 2.83 -11.08 23.52
C ALA A 59 2.08 -12.37 23.85
N THR A 60 2.07 -12.80 25.12
CA THR A 60 1.34 -14.01 25.55
C THR A 60 -0.14 -13.95 25.20
N TYR A 61 -0.79 -12.80 25.40
CA TYR A 61 -2.19 -12.64 25.03
C TYR A 61 -2.41 -12.75 23.52
N GLY A 62 -1.55 -12.09 22.72
CA GLY A 62 -1.60 -12.21 21.27
C GLY A 62 -1.44 -13.65 20.80
N THR A 63 -0.42 -14.35 21.32
CA THR A 63 -0.18 -15.78 21.02
C THR A 63 -1.41 -16.63 21.33
N ASN A 64 -2.06 -16.44 22.48
CA ASN A 64 -3.26 -17.19 22.84
C ASN A 64 -4.43 -16.91 21.89
N VAL A 65 -4.67 -15.64 21.54
CA VAL A 65 -5.75 -15.26 20.61
C VAL A 65 -5.51 -15.88 19.23
N HIS A 66 -4.27 -15.83 18.74
CA HIS A 66 -3.88 -16.47 17.47
C HIS A 66 -4.12 -17.98 17.51
N ALA A 67 -3.64 -18.66 18.55
CA ALA A 67 -3.80 -20.10 18.72
C ALA A 67 -5.28 -20.52 18.78
N SER A 68 -6.12 -19.78 19.51
CA SER A 68 -7.57 -20.05 19.59
C SER A 68 -8.25 -19.90 18.23
N ILE A 69 -7.92 -18.85 17.46
CA ILE A 69 -8.51 -18.62 16.13
C ILE A 69 -7.98 -19.65 15.12
N GLU A 70 -6.71 -20.02 15.20
CA GLU A 70 -6.12 -21.08 14.37
C GLU A 70 -6.77 -22.44 14.64
N ASP A 71 -7.02 -22.79 15.90
CA ASP A 71 -7.72 -24.03 16.26
C ASP A 71 -9.17 -24.03 15.75
N PHE A 72 -9.84 -22.88 15.79
CA PHE A 72 -11.15 -22.72 15.15
C PHE A 72 -11.08 -22.96 13.64
N ASP A 73 -10.16 -22.31 12.92
CA ASP A 73 -10.03 -22.45 11.47
C ASP A 73 -9.68 -23.90 11.05
N LYS A 74 -8.85 -24.60 11.83
CA LYS A 74 -8.38 -25.96 11.50
C LYS A 74 -9.37 -27.05 11.93
N ASN A 75 -9.94 -26.91 13.12
CA ASN A 75 -10.67 -27.99 13.80
C ASN A 75 -12.14 -27.64 14.10
N TRP A 76 -12.60 -26.44 13.70
CA TRP A 76 -13.94 -25.92 14.04
C TRP A 76 -14.21 -25.87 15.54
N ASN A 77 -13.14 -25.79 16.35
CA ASN A 77 -13.26 -25.68 17.80
C ASN A 77 -13.45 -24.22 18.21
N ASN A 78 -14.63 -23.90 18.75
CA ASN A 78 -14.88 -22.61 19.37
C ASN A 78 -14.69 -22.77 20.89
N ASP A 79 -13.61 -22.19 21.40
CA ASP A 79 -13.23 -22.26 22.82
C ASP A 79 -14.09 -21.39 23.76
N GLY A 80 -15.05 -20.64 23.20
CA GLY A 80 -15.98 -19.78 23.93
C GLY A 80 -15.40 -18.41 24.29
N THR A 81 -14.20 -18.07 23.80
CA THR A 81 -13.65 -16.72 23.95
C THR A 81 -14.42 -15.71 23.11
N VAL A 82 -14.43 -14.46 23.56
CA VAL A 82 -15.09 -13.36 22.83
C VAL A 82 -14.36 -13.09 21.53
N GLU A 83 -13.03 -13.17 21.53
CA GLU A 83 -12.17 -12.95 20.38
C GLU A 83 -12.44 -13.96 19.25
N VAL A 84 -12.67 -15.24 19.56
CA VAL A 84 -13.07 -16.24 18.55
C VAL A 84 -14.49 -15.96 18.03
N ALA A 85 -15.42 -15.58 18.91
CA ALA A 85 -16.78 -15.23 18.48
C ALA A 85 -16.78 -14.00 17.54
N ASP A 86 -16.02 -12.97 17.89
CA ASP A 86 -15.83 -11.76 17.09
C ASP A 86 -15.17 -12.08 15.73
N TYR A 87 -14.13 -12.93 15.72
CA TYR A 87 -13.51 -13.40 14.49
C TYR A 87 -14.49 -14.09 13.53
N ILE A 88 -15.36 -14.95 14.07
CA ILE A 88 -16.41 -15.63 13.30
C ILE A 88 -17.39 -14.62 12.70
N GLU A 89 -17.79 -13.61 13.49
CA GLU A 89 -18.66 -12.53 13.02
C GLU A 89 -18.00 -11.71 11.90
N ILE A 90 -16.75 -11.28 12.09
CA ILE A 90 -15.96 -10.59 11.05
C ILE A 90 -15.93 -11.41 9.75
N CYS A 91 -15.60 -12.70 9.84
CA CYS A 91 -15.51 -13.55 8.66
C CYS A 91 -16.85 -13.63 7.93
N LYS A 92 -17.96 -13.71 8.67
CA LYS A 92 -19.31 -13.73 8.10
C LYS A 92 -19.68 -12.39 7.46
N GLU A 93 -19.45 -11.28 8.15
CA GLU A 93 -19.82 -9.93 7.68
C GLU A 93 -19.05 -9.51 6.44
N HIS A 94 -17.76 -9.84 6.38
CA HIS A 94 -16.88 -9.50 5.27
C HIS A 94 -16.81 -10.58 4.18
N GLY A 95 -17.53 -11.69 4.35
CA GLY A 95 -17.54 -12.82 3.40
C GLY A 95 -16.16 -13.46 3.23
N LEU A 96 -15.38 -13.53 4.31
CA LEU A 96 -14.04 -14.10 4.31
C LEU A 96 -14.12 -15.63 4.30
N VAL A 97 -13.69 -16.23 3.19
CA VAL A 97 -13.60 -17.68 3.05
C VAL A 97 -12.19 -18.10 3.41
N HIS A 98 -12.01 -18.73 4.57
CA HIS A 98 -10.70 -19.21 5.02
C HIS A 98 -10.06 -20.15 3.99
N GLU A 99 -8.77 -19.95 3.73
CA GLU A 99 -7.97 -20.80 2.85
C GLU A 99 -6.77 -21.39 3.59
N ALA A 100 -6.07 -20.59 4.39
CA ALA A 100 -4.94 -21.05 5.20
C ALA A 100 -4.73 -20.16 6.42
N SER A 101 -4.15 -20.75 7.47
CA SER A 101 -3.59 -20.04 8.62
C SER A 101 -2.15 -20.44 8.84
N GLU A 102 -1.38 -19.56 9.46
CA GLU A 102 0.05 -19.77 9.71
C GLU A 102 0.79 -20.21 8.43
N TYR A 103 0.48 -19.53 7.33
CA TYR A 103 0.91 -19.92 5.99
C TYR A 103 2.33 -19.41 5.71
N ILE A 104 3.29 -20.34 5.71
CA ILE A 104 4.70 -20.03 5.49
C ILE A 104 4.95 -19.59 4.04
N VAL A 105 5.59 -18.43 3.90
CA VAL A 105 6.02 -17.84 2.64
C VAL A 105 7.51 -17.50 2.68
N SER A 106 8.21 -17.66 1.55
CA SER A 106 9.65 -17.41 1.47
C SER A 106 10.11 -16.99 0.08
N ASP A 107 11.25 -16.31 0.02
CA ASP A 107 12.02 -16.13 -1.22
C ASP A 107 12.89 -17.36 -1.58
N ASN A 108 12.85 -18.40 -0.73
CA ASN A 108 13.67 -19.61 -0.77
C ASN A 108 15.18 -19.32 -0.83
N LYS A 109 15.60 -18.17 -0.32
CA LYS A 109 16.99 -17.74 -0.37
C LYS A 109 17.45 -17.19 0.97
N ASN A 110 16.86 -16.10 1.46
CA ASN A 110 17.32 -15.40 2.65
C ASN A 110 16.19 -15.08 3.63
N TRP A 111 14.95 -15.04 3.17
CA TRP A 111 13.82 -14.50 3.90
C TRP A 111 12.67 -15.50 3.97
N ALA A 112 12.06 -15.58 5.14
CA ALA A 112 10.81 -16.30 5.33
C ALA A 112 9.91 -15.56 6.32
N SER A 113 8.62 -15.83 6.24
CA SER A 113 7.67 -15.41 7.25
C SER A 113 6.42 -16.27 7.20
N MET A 114 5.48 -15.99 8.09
CA MET A 114 4.28 -16.77 8.30
C MET A 114 3.09 -15.81 8.29
N ILE A 115 2.18 -16.03 7.34
CA ILE A 115 0.98 -15.22 7.17
C ILE A 115 -0.10 -15.77 8.09
N ASP A 116 -0.60 -14.95 9.01
CA ASP A 116 -1.63 -15.35 9.97
C ASP A 116 -2.85 -15.93 9.26
N LYS A 117 -3.41 -15.19 8.29
CA LYS A 117 -4.64 -15.57 7.58
C LYS A 117 -4.58 -15.29 6.08
N VAL A 118 -4.92 -16.30 5.30
CA VAL A 118 -5.16 -16.21 3.85
C VAL A 118 -6.62 -16.54 3.58
N TYR A 119 -7.29 -15.69 2.81
CA TYR A 119 -8.69 -15.86 2.43
C TYR A 119 -8.84 -15.99 0.93
N ARG A 120 -9.71 -16.90 0.51
CA ARG A 120 -10.06 -17.18 -0.88
C ARG A 120 -11.08 -16.16 -1.39
N VAL A 121 -10.76 -15.48 -2.50
CA VAL A 121 -11.72 -14.59 -3.18
C VAL A 121 -12.22 -15.21 -4.49
N SER A 122 -11.32 -15.82 -5.26
CA SER A 122 -11.64 -16.52 -6.51
C SER A 122 -10.62 -17.63 -6.80
N ASP A 123 -10.77 -18.29 -7.94
CA ASP A 123 -9.85 -19.32 -8.43
C ASP A 123 -8.37 -18.88 -8.46
N ASP A 124 -8.07 -17.59 -8.67
CA ASP A 124 -6.71 -17.05 -8.74
C ASP A 124 -6.42 -15.90 -7.76
N THR A 125 -7.44 -15.46 -7.00
CA THR A 125 -7.37 -14.23 -6.18
C THR A 125 -7.63 -14.53 -4.71
N PHE A 126 -6.91 -13.84 -3.85
CA PHE A 126 -6.88 -14.03 -2.41
C PHE A 126 -6.76 -12.69 -1.68
N SER A 127 -7.14 -12.67 -0.41
CA SER A 127 -6.83 -11.57 0.51
C SER A 127 -5.95 -12.07 1.65
N ILE A 128 -5.16 -11.16 2.25
CA ILE A 128 -4.32 -11.47 3.42
C ILE A 128 -4.79 -10.64 4.61
N GLY A 129 -5.01 -11.33 5.72
CA GLY A 129 -5.31 -10.75 7.03
C GLY A 129 -4.18 -11.00 8.01
N ASP A 130 -3.92 -10.04 8.88
CA ASP A 130 -3.02 -10.18 10.04
C ASP A 130 -3.80 -9.83 11.31
N ILE A 131 -3.73 -10.69 12.33
CA ILE A 131 -4.48 -10.54 13.57
C ILE A 131 -3.64 -9.69 14.53
N LYS A 132 -4.18 -8.54 14.91
CA LYS A 132 -3.56 -7.68 15.93
C LYS A 132 -4.46 -7.57 17.15
N THR A 133 -3.83 -7.54 18.32
CA THR A 133 -4.52 -7.53 19.63
C THR A 133 -4.16 -6.30 20.47
N TYR A 134 -3.68 -5.25 19.82
CA TYR A 134 -3.27 -4.00 20.45
C TYR A 134 -4.46 -3.28 21.09
N GLY A 135 -4.22 -2.40 22.07
CA GLY A 135 -5.28 -1.55 22.61
C GLY A 135 -5.61 -0.40 21.65
N VAL A 136 -4.63 0.45 21.37
CA VAL A 136 -4.78 1.56 20.40
C VAL A 136 -4.02 1.23 19.13
N MET A 137 -4.70 1.34 17.99
CA MET A 137 -4.09 1.31 16.65
C MET A 137 -3.55 2.72 16.32
N THR A 138 -2.26 2.92 16.53
CA THR A 138 -1.58 4.19 16.19
C THR A 138 -1.19 4.20 14.71
N SER A 139 -0.92 5.38 14.15
CA SER A 139 -0.45 5.51 12.76
C SER A 139 0.85 4.72 12.51
N GLU A 140 1.73 4.64 13.50
CA GLU A 140 2.97 3.86 13.43
C GLU A 140 2.69 2.35 13.36
N LYS A 141 1.80 1.83 14.22
CA LYS A 141 1.38 0.42 14.18
C LYS A 141 0.69 0.06 12.87
N LEU A 142 -0.14 0.97 12.35
CA LEU A 142 -0.80 0.81 11.07
C LEU A 142 0.21 0.76 9.92
N GLU A 143 1.21 1.64 9.92
CA GLU A 143 2.27 1.65 8.92
C GLU A 143 3.14 0.39 9.01
N LYS A 144 3.49 -0.08 10.22
CA LYS A 144 4.20 -1.35 10.41
C LYS A 144 3.43 -2.54 9.84
N ALA A 145 2.14 -2.64 10.15
CA ALA A 145 1.27 -3.68 9.61
C ALA A 145 1.16 -3.58 8.08
N ARG A 146 1.08 -2.37 7.52
CA ARG A 146 1.09 -2.13 6.07
C ARG A 146 2.36 -2.67 5.41
N TRP A 147 3.53 -2.44 5.98
CA TRP A 147 4.80 -3.02 5.51
C TRP A 147 4.80 -4.55 5.60
N GLN A 148 4.43 -5.09 6.75
CA GLN A 148 4.37 -6.54 6.98
C GLN A 148 3.45 -7.24 5.97
N LEU A 149 2.20 -6.76 5.84
CA LEU A 149 1.20 -7.30 4.91
C LEU A 149 1.61 -7.15 3.43
N SER A 150 2.33 -6.07 3.07
CA SER A 150 2.82 -5.88 1.70
C SER A 150 3.96 -6.85 1.35
N LEU A 151 4.86 -7.11 2.31
CA LEU A 151 5.90 -8.13 2.17
C LEU A 151 5.30 -9.54 2.10
N TYR A 152 4.26 -9.83 2.91
CA TYR A 152 3.49 -11.07 2.83
C TYR A 152 2.89 -11.27 1.44
N ALA A 153 2.22 -10.26 0.88
CA ALA A 153 1.70 -10.33 -0.48
C ALA A 153 2.79 -10.57 -1.52
N TYR A 154 3.93 -9.89 -1.40
CA TYR A 154 5.06 -10.08 -2.30
C TYR A 154 5.58 -11.53 -2.28
N PHE A 155 5.84 -12.10 -1.10
CA PHE A 155 6.30 -13.49 -0.99
C PHE A 155 5.23 -14.51 -1.38
N PHE A 156 3.97 -14.24 -1.04
CA PHE A 156 2.85 -15.08 -1.42
C PHE A 156 2.76 -15.22 -2.95
N GLU A 157 2.80 -14.13 -3.70
CA GLU A 157 2.74 -14.15 -5.16
C GLU A 157 4.02 -14.70 -5.79
N LEU A 158 5.17 -14.53 -5.11
CA LEU A 158 6.44 -15.13 -5.52
C LEU A 158 6.37 -16.66 -5.47
N GLN A 159 5.82 -17.22 -4.39
CA GLN A 159 5.64 -18.67 -4.17
C GLN A 159 4.53 -19.24 -5.05
N ASN A 160 3.36 -18.59 -5.03
CA ASN A 160 2.14 -19.00 -5.73
C ASN A 160 2.02 -18.32 -7.09
N LYS A 161 2.78 -18.77 -8.08
CA LYS A 161 2.76 -18.20 -9.43
C LYS A 161 1.33 -18.10 -9.97
N LYS A 162 0.98 -16.92 -10.50
CA LYS A 162 -0.34 -16.52 -11.04
C LYS A 162 -1.41 -16.21 -9.99
N ALA A 163 -1.17 -16.48 -8.71
CA ALA A 163 -2.04 -15.98 -7.66
C ALA A 163 -1.93 -14.45 -7.55
N LYS A 164 -2.99 -13.81 -7.08
CA LYS A 164 -3.06 -12.36 -6.86
C LYS A 164 -3.59 -12.07 -5.47
N ILE A 165 -3.02 -11.06 -4.83
CA ILE A 165 -3.58 -10.47 -3.61
C ILE A 165 -4.41 -9.25 -3.96
N ASP A 166 -5.70 -9.23 -3.61
CA ASP A 166 -6.60 -8.10 -3.85
C ASP A 166 -6.64 -7.10 -2.67
N LYS A 167 -6.65 -7.61 -1.44
CA LYS A 167 -6.80 -6.84 -0.21
C LYS A 167 -5.81 -7.28 0.85
N LEU A 168 -5.38 -6.29 1.62
CA LEU A 168 -4.58 -6.41 2.82
C LEU A 168 -5.34 -5.76 3.96
N PHE A 169 -5.45 -6.44 5.09
CA PHE A 169 -6.17 -5.90 6.23
C PHE A 169 -5.68 -6.44 7.56
N ILE A 170 -5.95 -5.68 8.61
CA ILE A 170 -5.78 -6.07 9.99
C ILE A 170 -7.13 -6.57 10.51
N ILE A 171 -7.12 -7.71 11.19
CA ILE A 171 -8.23 -8.18 12.03
C ILE A 171 -7.88 -7.75 13.46
N HIS A 172 -8.49 -6.66 13.94
CA HIS A 172 -8.16 -6.07 15.22
C HIS A 172 -9.12 -6.59 16.29
N LEU A 173 -8.62 -7.49 17.12
CA LEU A 173 -9.41 -8.23 18.11
C LEU A 173 -8.84 -8.06 19.51
N ARG A 174 -9.68 -7.65 20.44
CA ARG A 174 -9.29 -7.52 21.83
C ARG A 174 -10.49 -7.59 22.74
N ASN A 175 -10.32 -8.28 23.86
CA ASN A 175 -11.29 -8.29 24.95
C ASN A 175 -10.54 -8.39 26.29
N LYS A 176 -10.04 -7.24 26.79
CA LYS A 176 -9.28 -7.19 28.05
C LYS A 176 -9.99 -6.37 29.12
N ILE A 177 -9.99 -6.86 30.35
CA ILE A 177 -10.46 -6.07 31.51
C ILE A 177 -9.42 -4.98 31.83
N LYS A 178 -9.88 -3.72 31.85
CA LYS A 178 -9.09 -2.55 32.26
C LYS A 178 -8.97 -2.50 33.78
N LYS A 179 -8.01 -1.70 34.28
CA LYS A 179 -7.78 -1.51 35.72
C LYS A 179 -9.00 -0.94 36.46
N ASP A 180 -9.86 -0.20 35.76
CA ASP A 180 -11.08 0.39 36.30
C ASP A 180 -12.29 -0.57 36.27
N GLY A 181 -12.11 -1.81 35.84
CA GLY A 181 -13.16 -2.82 35.73
C GLY A 181 -13.98 -2.75 34.45
N THR A 182 -13.74 -1.78 33.57
CA THR A 182 -14.37 -1.73 32.25
C THR A 182 -13.69 -2.70 31.28
N VAL A 183 -14.37 -3.03 30.17
CA VAL A 183 -13.83 -3.94 29.15
C VAL A 183 -13.28 -3.13 27.99
N ASP A 184 -12.06 -3.45 27.58
CA ASP A 184 -11.41 -3.00 26.36
C ASP A 184 -11.79 -3.99 25.25
N HIS A 185 -12.97 -3.80 24.66
CA HIS A 185 -13.50 -4.63 23.58
C HIS A 185 -13.28 -3.96 22.23
N ILE A 186 -12.62 -4.66 21.32
CA ILE A 186 -12.31 -4.22 19.96
C ILE A 186 -12.61 -5.38 19.02
N ASN A 187 -13.41 -5.09 18.01
CA ASN A 187 -13.77 -5.99 16.91
C ASN A 187 -13.92 -5.12 15.66
N GLU A 188 -12.86 -5.02 14.85
CA GLU A 188 -12.88 -4.24 13.62
C GLU A 188 -11.91 -4.80 12.56
N VAL A 189 -12.18 -4.48 11.29
CA VAL A 189 -11.30 -4.76 10.16
C VAL A 189 -10.75 -3.45 9.62
N ILE A 190 -9.42 -3.32 9.55
CA ILE A 190 -8.73 -2.12 9.05
C ILE A 190 -7.99 -2.46 7.77
N PHE A 191 -8.45 -1.93 6.64
CA PHE A 191 -7.79 -2.12 5.35
C PHE A 191 -6.54 -1.25 5.23
N VAL A 192 -5.49 -1.81 4.62
CA VAL A 192 -4.24 -1.10 4.34
C VAL A 192 -3.90 -1.14 2.85
N ASN A 193 -3.26 -0.08 2.37
CA ASN A 193 -2.84 0.01 0.98
C ASN A 193 -1.53 -0.76 0.75
N ARG A 194 -1.53 -1.61 -0.27
CA ARG A 194 -0.34 -2.37 -0.67
C ARG A 194 0.81 -1.45 -1.09
N ILE A 195 1.98 -1.70 -0.53
CA ILE A 195 3.24 -1.11 -0.99
C ILE A 195 3.69 -1.85 -2.26
N PRO A 196 4.13 -1.14 -3.32
CA PRO A 196 4.69 -1.74 -4.52
C PRO A 196 5.78 -2.77 -4.22
N SER A 197 5.74 -3.90 -4.90
CA SER A 197 6.68 -5.01 -4.67
C SER A 197 8.14 -4.63 -4.94
N GLU A 198 8.38 -3.65 -5.81
CA GLU A 198 9.71 -3.08 -6.07
C GLU A 198 10.28 -2.43 -4.80
N ILE A 199 9.48 -1.63 -4.09
CA ILE A 199 9.89 -0.98 -2.84
C ILE A 199 10.10 -2.03 -1.74
N CYS A 200 9.26 -3.07 -1.67
CA CYS A 200 9.47 -4.19 -0.75
C CYS A 200 10.80 -4.92 -1.00
N LYS A 201 11.19 -5.11 -2.27
CA LYS A 201 12.49 -5.71 -2.63
C LYS A 201 13.65 -4.81 -2.22
N GLU A 202 13.55 -3.51 -2.45
CA GLU A 202 14.57 -2.54 -2.06
C GLU A 202 14.81 -2.57 -0.54
N LEU A 203 13.75 -2.66 0.28
CA LEU A 203 13.86 -2.84 1.73
C LEU A 203 14.60 -4.13 2.10
N LEU A 204 14.21 -5.27 1.51
CA LEU A 204 14.86 -6.56 1.76
C LEU A 204 16.33 -6.56 1.35
N GLU A 205 16.65 -5.92 0.21
CA GLU A 205 18.02 -5.81 -0.28
C GLU A 205 18.90 -4.89 0.55
N ALA A 206 18.36 -3.77 1.06
CA ALA A 206 19.06 -2.86 1.94
C ALA A 206 19.49 -3.58 3.22
N ASP A 207 18.58 -4.32 3.87
CA ASP A 207 18.93 -5.07 5.10
C ASP A 207 19.97 -6.16 4.83
N LEU A 208 19.88 -6.87 3.69
CA LEU A 208 20.89 -7.87 3.30
C LEU A 208 22.28 -7.28 3.04
N LYS A 209 22.36 -6.01 2.63
CA LYS A 209 23.61 -5.28 2.40
C LYS A 209 24.10 -4.55 3.66
N GLU A 210 23.36 -4.65 4.77
CA GLU A 210 23.60 -3.87 6.00
C GLU A 210 23.58 -2.35 5.73
N GLU A 211 22.75 -1.94 4.78
CA GLU A 211 22.53 -0.53 4.40
C GLU A 211 21.21 -0.03 5.01
N ASN A 212 21.14 1.28 5.26
CA ASN A 212 19.89 1.91 5.67
C ASN A 212 18.94 2.01 4.47
N PHE A 213 17.76 1.44 4.61
CA PHE A 213 16.72 1.59 3.62
C PHE A 213 16.23 3.05 3.55
N ASN A 214 16.29 3.64 2.36
CA ASN A 214 15.72 4.97 2.12
C ASN A 214 14.21 4.87 1.91
N ASN A 215 13.43 4.96 2.98
CA ASN A 215 11.98 4.84 2.91
C ASN A 215 11.35 5.98 2.07
N PRO A 216 10.76 5.69 0.90
CA PRO A 216 10.18 6.72 0.03
C PRO A 216 8.92 7.37 0.62
N PHE A 217 8.33 6.76 1.67
CA PHE A 217 7.18 7.30 2.38
C PHE A 217 7.58 8.18 3.58
N SER A 218 8.86 8.18 3.96
CA SER A 218 9.39 9.02 5.04
C SER A 218 9.73 10.41 4.50
N ILE A 219 8.69 11.21 4.23
CA ILE A 219 8.88 12.63 3.93
C ILE A 219 9.23 13.40 5.21
N PRO A 220 10.02 14.50 5.13
CA PRO A 220 10.30 15.35 6.28
C PRO A 220 9.01 15.82 6.98
N GLU A 221 9.03 15.81 8.30
CA GLU A 221 7.85 16.08 9.13
C GLU A 221 7.23 17.46 8.85
N GLU A 222 8.04 18.45 8.47
CA GLU A 222 7.57 19.76 8.03
C GLU A 222 6.58 19.68 6.86
N TYR A 223 6.84 18.83 5.86
CA TYR A 223 5.96 18.68 4.69
C TYR A 223 4.77 17.77 5.00
N LYS A 224 4.95 16.80 5.89
CA LYS A 224 3.87 15.94 6.36
C LYS A 224 2.78 16.75 7.08
N PHE A 225 3.17 17.68 7.95
CA PHE A 225 2.22 18.60 8.60
C PHE A 225 1.53 19.55 7.62
N MET A 226 2.12 19.81 6.46
CA MET A 226 1.55 20.66 5.41
C MET A 226 0.69 19.88 4.40
N GLU A 227 0.56 18.56 4.51
CA GLU A 227 -0.09 17.74 3.47
C GLU A 227 -1.53 18.19 3.19
N ASP A 228 -2.34 18.41 4.23
CA ASP A 228 -3.72 18.86 4.09
C ASP A 228 -3.82 20.26 3.44
N GLU A 229 -2.90 21.17 3.80
CA GLU A 229 -2.82 22.49 3.20
C GLU A 229 -2.45 22.40 1.71
N ILE A 230 -1.43 21.62 1.38
CA ILE A 230 -0.98 21.39 0.00
C ILE A 230 -2.13 20.82 -0.85
N ARG A 231 -2.83 19.80 -0.34
CA ARG A 231 -3.99 19.19 -1.02
C ARG A 231 -5.10 20.21 -1.24
N SER A 232 -5.44 20.98 -0.21
CA SER A 232 -6.48 22.03 -0.28
C SER A 232 -6.14 23.12 -1.31
N LEU A 233 -4.89 23.57 -1.36
CA LEU A 233 -4.43 24.55 -2.33
C LEU A 233 -4.49 24.01 -3.77
N ILE A 234 -4.11 22.74 -3.99
CA ILE A 234 -4.19 22.09 -5.30
C ILE A 234 -5.65 21.95 -5.74
N GLN A 235 -6.55 21.51 -4.85
CA GLN A 235 -7.97 21.43 -5.16
C GLN A 235 -8.55 22.80 -5.51
N THR A 236 -8.27 23.82 -4.69
CA THR A 236 -8.73 25.19 -4.92
C THR A 236 -8.24 25.73 -6.27
N LYS A 237 -6.99 25.44 -6.64
CA LYS A 237 -6.43 25.81 -7.95
C LYS A 237 -7.20 25.13 -9.08
N ASN A 238 -7.43 23.81 -8.99
CA ASN A 238 -8.13 23.05 -10.02
C ASN A 238 -9.57 23.55 -10.21
N ASP A 239 -10.30 23.79 -9.10
CA ASP A 239 -11.67 24.31 -9.13
C ASP A 239 -11.72 25.73 -9.75
N ALA A 240 -10.74 26.58 -9.43
CA ALA A 240 -10.63 27.90 -10.01
C ALA A 240 -10.31 27.86 -11.52
N GLU A 241 -9.45 26.93 -11.96
CA GLU A 241 -9.14 26.71 -13.37
C GLU A 241 -10.36 26.22 -14.15
N GLU A 242 -11.12 25.26 -13.61
CA GLU A 242 -12.35 24.73 -14.20
C GLU A 242 -13.41 25.84 -14.33
N ARG A 243 -13.69 26.55 -13.23
CA ARG A 243 -14.67 27.65 -13.23
C ARG A 243 -14.27 28.77 -14.19
N LEU A 244 -12.98 29.09 -14.28
CA LEU A 244 -12.48 30.09 -15.23
C LEU A 244 -12.63 29.59 -16.67
N ALA A 245 -12.44 28.30 -16.94
CA ALA A 245 -12.64 27.70 -18.26
C ALA A 245 -14.12 27.79 -18.70
N GLU A 246 -15.06 27.48 -17.81
CA GLU A 246 -16.51 27.63 -18.07
C GLU A 246 -16.89 29.08 -18.40
N ILE A 247 -16.42 30.03 -17.59
CA ILE A 247 -16.66 31.46 -17.81
C ILE A 247 -16.06 31.91 -19.14
N LYS A 248 -14.83 31.49 -19.46
CA LYS A 248 -14.18 31.79 -20.75
C LYS A 248 -14.97 31.25 -21.93
N ALA A 249 -15.47 30.01 -21.84
CA ALA A 249 -16.27 29.40 -22.90
C ALA A 249 -17.58 30.17 -23.12
N LYS A 250 -18.25 30.58 -22.04
CA LYS A 250 -19.46 31.41 -22.13
C LYS A 250 -19.18 32.78 -22.75
N ILE A 251 -18.16 33.49 -22.26
CA ILE A 251 -17.74 34.79 -22.81
C ILE A 251 -17.43 34.66 -24.31
N LEU A 252 -16.72 33.61 -24.71
CA LEU A 252 -16.38 33.36 -26.11
C LEU A 252 -17.64 33.21 -26.97
N SER A 253 -18.60 32.39 -26.52
CA SER A 253 -19.89 32.19 -27.20
C SER A 253 -20.68 33.51 -27.32
N ASP A 254 -20.73 34.32 -26.25
CA ASP A 254 -21.43 35.61 -26.27
C ASP A 254 -20.75 36.62 -27.22
N MET A 255 -19.41 36.62 -27.30
CA MET A 255 -18.65 37.42 -28.27
C MET A 255 -18.87 36.93 -29.72
N GLU A 256 -19.05 35.64 -29.93
CA GLU A 256 -19.46 35.02 -31.21
C GLU A 256 -20.84 35.46 -31.66
N ASN A 257 -21.84 35.33 -30.79
CA ASN A 257 -23.22 35.71 -31.09
C ASN A 257 -23.38 37.21 -31.32
N SER A 258 -22.61 38.06 -30.62
CA SER A 258 -22.66 39.52 -30.77
C SER A 258 -21.76 40.07 -31.89
N GLY A 259 -20.91 39.24 -32.50
CA GLY A 259 -19.96 39.68 -33.52
C GLY A 259 -18.84 40.61 -33.01
N VAL A 260 -18.68 40.76 -31.69
CA VAL A 260 -17.69 41.67 -31.10
C VAL A 260 -16.33 40.98 -30.94
N LYS A 261 -15.25 41.66 -31.34
CA LYS A 261 -13.88 41.14 -31.23
C LYS A 261 -13.24 41.40 -29.87
N THR A 262 -13.58 42.51 -29.21
CA THR A 262 -12.99 42.94 -27.94
C THR A 262 -14.02 43.62 -27.06
N TRP A 263 -14.04 43.24 -25.78
CA TRP A 263 -14.68 44.01 -24.71
C TRP A 263 -13.63 44.53 -23.74
N THR A 264 -13.84 45.72 -23.20
CA THR A 264 -12.91 46.37 -22.26
C THR A 264 -13.70 46.94 -21.10
N THR A 265 -13.22 46.69 -19.89
CA THR A 265 -13.64 47.35 -18.65
C THR A 265 -12.50 48.24 -18.14
N GLU A 266 -12.69 48.93 -17.02
CA GLU A 266 -11.63 49.71 -16.38
C GLU A 266 -10.40 48.87 -15.98
N THR A 267 -10.59 47.58 -15.72
CA THR A 267 -9.56 46.69 -15.14
C THR A 267 -9.20 45.49 -16.01
N MET A 268 -9.92 45.24 -17.11
CA MET A 268 -9.75 44.04 -17.93
C MET A 268 -10.05 44.27 -19.40
N ARG A 269 -9.34 43.54 -20.27
CA ARG A 269 -9.64 43.44 -21.70
C ARG A 269 -9.86 41.98 -22.10
N LEU A 270 -11.02 41.70 -22.68
CA LEU A 270 -11.41 40.39 -23.22
C LEU A 270 -11.28 40.44 -24.74
N THR A 271 -10.45 39.59 -25.33
CA THR A 271 -10.24 39.56 -26.79
C THR A 271 -10.44 38.15 -27.32
N ARG A 272 -11.38 38.00 -28.26
CA ARG A 272 -11.56 36.74 -28.98
C ARG A 272 -10.46 36.58 -30.03
N LYS A 273 -9.78 35.43 -30.02
CA LYS A 273 -8.88 35.02 -31.12
C LYS A 273 -9.73 34.43 -32.24
N MET A 274 -9.55 34.93 -33.47
CA MET A 274 -10.23 34.38 -34.63
C MET A 274 -9.64 33.01 -34.98
N PRO A 275 -10.44 32.09 -35.57
CA PRO A 275 -9.93 30.83 -36.10
C PRO A 275 -8.74 31.07 -37.03
N SER A 276 -7.67 30.30 -36.84
CA SER A 276 -6.48 30.34 -37.69
C SER A 276 -5.97 28.92 -37.94
N THR A 277 -5.30 28.72 -39.07
CA THR A 277 -4.64 27.45 -39.38
C THR A 277 -3.20 27.53 -38.91
N ARG A 278 -2.80 26.58 -38.06
CA ARG A 278 -1.38 26.40 -37.68
C ARG A 278 -0.76 25.36 -38.59
N ILE A 279 0.31 25.74 -39.27
CA ILE A 279 1.18 24.80 -40.00
C ILE A 279 2.43 24.59 -39.13
N SER A 280 2.72 23.34 -38.78
CA SER A 280 3.92 22.95 -38.05
C SER A 280 4.65 21.84 -38.78
N LEU A 281 5.98 21.90 -38.76
CA LEU A 281 6.83 20.86 -39.33
C LEU A 281 6.77 19.59 -38.49
N ASN A 282 6.58 18.43 -39.12
CA ASN A 282 6.70 17.14 -38.44
C ASN A 282 8.17 16.72 -38.41
N THR A 283 8.87 17.15 -37.36
CA THR A 283 10.32 16.95 -37.22
C THR A 283 10.69 15.46 -37.17
N SER A 284 9.90 14.63 -36.51
CA SER A 284 10.17 13.18 -36.42
C SER A 284 10.10 12.50 -37.78
N LYS A 285 9.08 12.83 -38.58
CA LYS A 285 8.93 12.32 -39.94
C LYS A 285 10.04 12.82 -40.87
N LEU A 286 10.37 14.11 -40.79
CA LEU A 286 11.45 14.71 -41.58
C LEU A 286 12.80 14.02 -41.29
N LYS A 287 13.14 13.83 -40.01
CA LYS A 287 14.37 13.12 -39.59
C LYS A 287 14.42 11.67 -40.08
N ALA A 288 13.28 10.99 -40.19
CA ALA A 288 13.20 9.61 -40.67
C ALA A 288 13.28 9.47 -42.20
N GLU A 289 12.63 10.35 -42.96
CA GLU A 289 12.59 10.30 -44.43
C GLU A 289 13.82 10.96 -45.09
N HIS A 290 14.49 11.86 -44.38
CA HIS A 290 15.68 12.58 -44.85
C HIS A 290 16.86 12.44 -43.87
N PRO A 291 17.43 11.23 -43.70
CA PRO A 291 18.56 10.99 -42.81
C PRO A 291 19.88 11.60 -43.33
N GLU A 292 19.94 12.01 -44.60
CA GLU A 292 21.09 12.67 -45.23
C GLU A 292 21.33 14.10 -44.72
N ILE A 293 20.33 14.71 -44.09
CA ILE A 293 20.44 16.06 -43.53
C ILE A 293 21.11 15.98 -42.17
N ASP A 294 22.19 16.76 -41.97
CA ASP A 294 22.79 16.94 -40.64
C ASP A 294 21.93 17.89 -39.80
N TYR A 295 21.02 17.32 -39.00
CA TYR A 295 20.13 18.09 -38.13
C TYR A 295 20.86 18.81 -36.99
N SER A 296 22.08 18.42 -36.64
CA SER A 296 22.83 19.04 -35.54
C SER A 296 23.12 20.53 -35.81
N LEU A 297 23.24 20.92 -37.08
CA LEU A 297 23.42 22.30 -37.52
C LEU A 297 22.20 23.20 -37.23
N TYR A 298 21.04 22.61 -36.96
CA TYR A 298 19.78 23.31 -36.72
C TYR A 298 19.25 23.11 -35.29
N GLU A 299 19.96 22.32 -34.47
CA GLU A 299 19.57 22.07 -33.09
C GLU A 299 19.98 23.25 -32.21
N LYS A 300 19.03 23.72 -31.40
CA LYS A 300 19.28 24.69 -30.35
C LYS A 300 19.05 24.02 -29.01
N THR A 301 20.12 23.88 -28.23
CA THR A 301 20.01 23.41 -26.86
C THR A 301 19.64 24.58 -25.94
N SER A 302 18.64 24.39 -25.10
CA SER A 302 18.31 25.30 -24.01
C SER A 302 18.28 24.52 -22.71
N ASN A 303 18.97 25.03 -21.69
CA ASN A 303 18.87 24.48 -20.35
C ASN A 303 17.48 24.78 -19.78
N VAL A 304 16.79 23.74 -19.34
CA VAL A 304 15.50 23.84 -18.66
C VAL A 304 15.74 23.62 -17.17
N ALA A 305 15.21 24.51 -16.33
CA ALA A 305 15.30 24.34 -14.88
C ALA A 305 14.51 23.10 -14.44
N GLY A 306 15.00 22.40 -13.40
CA GLY A 306 14.22 21.35 -12.75
C GLY A 306 12.95 21.93 -12.13
N SER A 307 11.90 21.12 -12.09
CA SER A 307 10.60 21.49 -11.51
C SER A 307 10.09 20.41 -10.55
N LEU A 308 9.44 20.82 -9.47
CA LEU A 308 8.68 19.91 -8.61
C LEU A 308 7.33 19.59 -9.25
N MET A 309 6.94 18.32 -9.25
CA MET A 309 5.61 17.87 -9.61
C MET A 309 4.94 17.27 -8.38
N ILE A 310 3.73 17.74 -8.06
CA ILE A 310 2.89 17.19 -7.00
C ILE A 310 1.66 16.57 -7.67
N ALA A 311 1.41 15.29 -7.39
CA ALA A 311 0.21 14.58 -7.81
C ALA A 311 -0.61 14.26 -6.55
N VAL A 312 -1.90 14.59 -6.59
CA VAL A 312 -2.87 14.39 -5.50
C VAL A 312 -3.99 13.50 -5.97
#